data_AF-A0A953QCG7-F1
#
_entry.id   AF-A0A953QCG7-F1
#
_cell.length_a   1.000
_cell.length_b   1.000
_cell.length_c   1.000
_cell.angle_alpha   90.00
_cell.angle_beta   90.00
_cell.angle_gamma   90.00
#
_symmetry.space_group_name_H-M   'P 1'
#
loop_
_entity.id
_entity.type
_entity.pdbx_description
1 polymer ?
#
loop_
_entity_poly.entity_id
_entity_poly.type
_entity_poly.pdbx_seq_one_letter_code
_entity_poly.pdbx_strand_id
1 'polypeptide(L)'
;MSCSNKRRKRERGNAVLEFAIGWSVLWAIFGGVYQYGYSFYVYNRLMTAVSNAAQLGSKIGYDTGNSSDFTGKLQNMVLYADETAPSSPSPIVSGLTASNVSVAVSTDAQGMPRDVTVSIVNYKIDGFFGSITLNNKPRATVLYFGQITCSTC
;
A
#
# COMPACT_ATOMS: atom_id res chain seq x y z
N MET A 1 -66.71 20.25 13.65
CA MET A 1 -65.95 19.83 12.45
C MET A 1 -64.47 19.65 12.84
N SER A 2 -64.10 18.47 13.37
CA SER A 2 -62.74 18.18 13.86
C SER A 2 -62.16 16.99 13.10
N CYS A 3 -61.54 17.27 11.94
CA CYS A 3 -60.87 16.29 11.08
C CYS A 3 -59.48 16.77 10.62
N SER A 4 -58.74 17.51 11.46
CA SER A 4 -57.42 18.04 11.10
C SER A 4 -56.24 17.34 11.82
N ASN A 5 -56.46 16.79 13.02
CA ASN A 5 -55.35 16.36 13.89
C ASN A 5 -54.71 15.01 13.48
N LYS A 6 -55.46 14.11 12.81
CA LYS A 6 -54.90 12.82 12.33
C LYS A 6 -54.00 12.96 11.10
N ARG A 7 -54.20 13.98 10.24
CA ARG A 7 -53.38 14.19 9.03
C ARG A 7 -51.98 14.70 9.38
N ARG A 8 -51.86 15.73 10.22
CA ARG A 8 -50.56 16.26 10.70
C ARG A 8 -49.69 15.21 11.40
N LYS A 9 -50.28 14.28 12.17
CA LYS A 9 -49.52 13.18 12.81
C LYS A 9 -48.97 12.17 11.79
N ARG A 10 -49.68 11.91 10.68
CA ARG A 10 -49.23 10.99 9.62
C ARG A 10 -48.14 11.60 8.74
N GLU A 11 -48.20 12.91 8.48
CA GLU A 11 -47.15 13.63 7.74
C GLU A 11 -45.81 13.65 8.48
N ARG A 12 -45.83 13.78 9.82
CA ARG A 12 -44.60 13.70 10.64
C ARG A 12 -43.93 12.33 10.58
N GLY A 13 -44.70 11.24 10.51
CA GLY A 13 -44.15 9.88 10.38
C GLY A 13 -43.50 9.63 9.03
N ASN A 14 -44.13 10.12 7.95
CA ASN A 14 -43.57 10.01 6.60
C ASN A 14 -42.27 10.82 6.44
N ALA A 15 -42.24 12.05 6.97
CA ALA A 15 -41.03 12.90 6.94
C ALA A 15 -39.85 12.27 7.71
N VAL A 16 -40.09 11.60 8.83
CA VAL A 16 -39.03 10.89 9.58
C VAL A 16 -38.51 9.69 8.78
N LEU A 17 -39.39 8.97 8.07
CA LEU A 17 -38.97 7.85 7.21
C LEU A 17 -38.12 8.33 6.03
N GLU A 18 -38.56 9.38 5.34
CA GLU A 18 -37.80 9.99 4.23
C GLU A 18 -36.45 10.51 4.70
N PHE A 19 -36.39 11.16 5.87
CA PHE A 19 -35.14 11.59 6.48
C PHE A 19 -34.24 10.41 6.83
N ALA A 20 -34.76 9.33 7.43
CA ALA A 20 -33.98 8.16 7.80
C ALA A 20 -33.35 7.47 6.58
N ILE A 21 -34.09 7.38 5.47
CA ILE A 21 -33.59 6.83 4.20
C ILE A 21 -32.54 7.76 3.59
N GLY A 22 -32.80 9.08 3.54
CA GLY A 22 -31.82 10.04 3.05
C GLY A 22 -30.53 10.04 3.86
N TRP A 23 -30.64 9.95 5.19
CA TRP A 23 -29.52 9.87 6.12
C TRP A 23 -28.69 8.61 5.94
N SER A 24 -29.33 7.44 5.80
CA SER A 24 -28.60 6.18 5.61
C SER A 24 -27.85 6.14 4.27
N VAL A 25 -28.48 6.63 3.19
CA VAL A 25 -27.82 6.76 1.89
C VAL A 25 -26.64 7.72 1.96
N LEU A 26 -26.80 8.87 2.63
CA LEU A 26 -25.72 9.84 2.83
C LEU A 26 -24.51 9.21 3.54
N TRP A 27 -24.75 8.48 4.64
CA TRP A 27 -23.67 7.79 5.37
C TRP A 27 -23.02 6.66 4.57
N ALA A 28 -23.79 5.93 3.78
CA ALA A 28 -23.25 4.90 2.90
C ALA A 28 -22.28 5.51 1.86
N ILE A 29 -22.67 6.63 1.26
CA ILE A 29 -21.80 7.36 0.31
C ILE A 29 -20.55 7.89 1.02
N PHE A 30 -20.70 8.53 2.19
CA PHE A 30 -19.55 9.07 2.93
C PHE A 30 -18.54 8.00 3.31
N GLY A 31 -19.01 6.89 3.88
CA GLY A 31 -18.11 5.82 4.29
C GLY A 31 -17.48 5.09 3.10
N GLY A 32 -18.20 4.97 1.97
CA GLY A 32 -17.63 4.49 0.71
C GLY A 32 -16.50 5.39 0.20
N VAL A 33 -16.75 6.69 0.10
CA VAL A 33 -15.74 7.68 -0.34
C VAL A 33 -14.51 7.66 0.57
N TYR A 34 -14.71 7.59 1.90
CA TYR A 34 -13.61 7.50 2.85
C TYR A 34 -12.77 6.23 2.64
N GLN A 35 -13.42 5.06 2.59
CA GLN A 35 -12.71 3.78 2.47
C GLN A 35 -11.91 3.68 1.17
N TYR A 36 -12.50 4.05 0.03
CA TYR A 36 -11.80 3.99 -1.26
C TYR A 36 -10.77 5.12 -1.39
N GLY A 37 -11.06 6.32 -0.89
CA GLY A 37 -10.12 7.44 -0.91
C GLY A 37 -8.86 7.17 -0.09
N TYR A 38 -9.01 6.67 1.13
CA TYR A 38 -7.89 6.28 1.97
C TYR A 38 -7.08 5.14 1.36
N SER A 39 -7.75 4.13 0.81
CA SER A 39 -7.07 3.01 0.14
C SER A 39 -6.24 3.45 -1.07
N PHE A 40 -6.77 4.37 -1.88
CA PHE A 40 -6.06 4.91 -3.03
C PHE A 40 -4.86 5.77 -2.60
N TYR A 41 -5.01 6.57 -1.54
CA TYR A 41 -3.91 7.33 -0.95
C TYR A 41 -2.77 6.42 -0.50
N VAL A 42 -3.07 5.36 0.26
CA VAL A 42 -2.08 4.39 0.72
C VAL A 42 -1.42 3.68 -0.47
N TYR A 43 -2.21 3.22 -1.44
CA TYR A 43 -1.70 2.54 -2.62
C TYR A 43 -0.71 3.41 -3.41
N ASN A 44 -1.01 4.70 -3.62
CA ASN A 44 -0.13 5.61 -4.35
C ASN A 44 1.20 5.85 -3.61
N ARG A 45 1.16 5.99 -2.27
CA ARG A 45 2.40 6.12 -1.49
C ARG A 45 3.28 4.88 -1.61
N LEU A 46 2.67 3.70 -1.52
CA LEU A 46 3.39 2.43 -1.73
C LEU A 46 3.92 2.33 -3.16
N MET A 47 3.17 2.80 -4.17
CA MET A 47 3.60 2.77 -5.57
C MET A 47 4.85 3.61 -5.79
N THR A 48 4.89 4.84 -5.25
CA THR A 48 6.08 5.67 -5.30
C THR A 48 7.25 5.04 -4.55
N ALA A 49 7.04 4.53 -3.34
CA ALA A 49 8.08 3.90 -2.53
C ALA A 49 8.69 2.66 -3.22
N VAL A 50 7.86 1.78 -3.78
CA VAL A 50 8.28 0.60 -4.53
C VAL A 50 9.05 0.99 -5.80
N SER A 51 8.60 2.02 -6.52
CA SER A 51 9.30 2.52 -7.71
C SER A 51 10.68 3.08 -7.37
N ASN A 52 10.77 3.88 -6.30
CA ASN A 52 12.04 4.44 -5.83
C ASN A 52 13.00 3.35 -5.37
N ALA A 53 12.51 2.35 -4.64
CA ALA A 53 13.30 1.21 -4.23
C ALA A 53 13.78 0.39 -5.44
N ALA A 54 12.93 0.12 -6.43
CA ALA A 54 13.35 -0.56 -7.65
C ALA A 54 14.47 0.25 -8.36
N GLN A 55 14.29 1.56 -8.54
CA GLN A 55 15.30 2.42 -9.14
C GLN A 55 16.63 2.45 -8.35
N LEU A 56 16.58 2.40 -7.02
CA LEU A 56 17.76 2.24 -6.19
C LEU A 56 18.43 0.88 -6.47
N GLY A 57 17.64 -0.20 -6.49
CA GLY A 57 18.10 -1.57 -6.76
C GLY A 57 18.78 -1.73 -8.12
N SER A 58 18.43 -0.90 -9.10
CA SER A 58 19.11 -0.84 -10.39
C SER A 58 20.57 -0.35 -10.29
N LYS A 59 20.90 0.44 -9.26
CA LYS A 59 22.16 1.20 -9.16
C LYS A 59 23.09 0.74 -8.05
N ILE A 60 22.55 0.32 -6.91
CA ILE A 60 23.36 -0.09 -5.76
C ILE A 60 24.13 -1.38 -6.07
N GLY A 61 25.27 -1.56 -5.41
CA GLY A 61 26.10 -2.73 -5.61
C GLY A 61 25.40 -4.01 -5.16
N TYR A 62 25.51 -5.06 -5.98
CA TYR A 62 24.98 -6.39 -5.69
C TYR A 62 26.13 -7.34 -5.39
N ASP A 63 26.15 -7.85 -4.16
CA ASP A 63 27.07 -8.89 -3.74
C ASP A 63 26.42 -10.26 -3.91
N THR A 64 26.98 -11.09 -4.80
CA THR A 64 26.49 -12.45 -5.03
C THR A 64 26.71 -13.35 -3.79
N GLY A 65 27.68 -13.02 -2.94
CA GLY A 65 27.96 -13.73 -1.68
C GLY A 65 27.09 -13.27 -0.51
N ASN A 66 26.50 -12.07 -0.58
CA ASN A 66 25.65 -11.51 0.47
C ASN A 66 24.46 -10.71 -0.09
N SER A 67 23.55 -11.42 -0.76
CA SER A 67 22.32 -10.82 -1.31
C SER A 67 21.35 -10.28 -0.23
N SER A 68 21.55 -10.64 1.05
CA SER A 68 20.70 -10.20 2.15
C SER A 68 20.89 -8.72 2.52
N ASP A 69 22.09 -8.17 2.36
CA ASP A 69 22.35 -6.74 2.57
C ASP A 69 21.65 -5.91 1.48
N PHE A 70 21.70 -6.39 0.24
CA PHE A 70 21.00 -5.78 -0.89
C PHE A 70 19.48 -5.77 -0.68
N THR A 71 18.88 -6.90 -0.29
CA THR A 71 17.43 -6.95 -0.01
C THR A 71 17.06 -6.08 1.19
N GLY A 72 17.87 -6.05 2.24
CA GLY A 72 17.68 -5.20 3.41
C GLY A 72 17.64 -3.71 3.07
N LYS A 73 18.59 -3.23 2.27
CA LYS A 73 18.61 -1.82 1.80
C LYS A 73 17.36 -1.46 1.00
N LEU A 74 16.90 -2.36 0.13
CA LEU A 74 15.68 -2.13 -0.66
C LEU A 74 14.42 -2.17 0.19
N GLN A 75 14.35 -3.07 1.17
CA GLN A 75 13.24 -3.09 2.12
C GLN A 75 13.21 -1.80 2.95
N ASN A 76 14.35 -1.34 3.46
CA ASN A 76 14.46 -0.06 4.16
C ASN A 76 14.05 1.12 3.28
N MET A 77 14.43 1.12 2.01
CA MET A 77 14.05 2.17 1.06
C MET A 77 12.52 2.23 0.87
N VAL A 78 11.84 1.07 0.82
CA VAL A 78 10.37 1.02 0.77
C VAL A 78 9.74 1.48 2.09
N LEU A 79 10.34 1.13 3.24
CA LEU A 79 9.76 1.43 4.55
C LEU A 79 9.99 2.87 5.00
N TYR A 80 11.17 3.42 4.75
CA TYR A 80 11.67 4.64 5.37
C TYR A 80 12.17 5.69 4.37
N ALA A 81 12.19 5.38 3.07
CA ALA A 81 12.81 6.21 2.03
C ALA A 81 14.33 6.46 2.25
N ASP A 82 14.99 5.55 2.95
CA ASP A 82 16.43 5.55 3.25
C ASP A 82 16.97 4.11 3.12
N GLU A 83 18.24 3.94 2.80
CA GLU A 83 18.91 2.63 2.73
C GLU A 83 19.09 2.01 4.13
N THR A 84 19.14 2.86 5.15
CA THR A 84 19.34 2.47 6.54
C THR A 84 18.07 2.64 7.34
N ALA A 85 17.82 1.72 8.27
CA ALA A 85 16.72 1.88 9.21
C ALA A 85 17.05 3.03 10.19
N PRO A 86 16.17 4.04 10.33
CA PRO A 86 16.39 5.11 11.28
C PRO A 86 16.31 4.58 12.71
N SER A 87 16.96 5.27 13.65
CA SER A 87 16.97 4.92 15.08
C SER A 87 15.57 4.93 15.71
N SER A 88 14.63 5.68 15.13
CA SER A 88 13.21 5.66 15.47
C SER A 88 12.40 5.33 14.20
N PRO A 89 12.09 4.06 13.94
CA PRO A 89 11.41 3.63 12.73
C PRO A 89 9.97 4.12 12.68
N SER A 90 9.70 5.03 11.73
CA SER A 90 8.34 5.45 11.35
C SER A 90 8.12 5.09 9.89
N PRO A 91 7.43 3.97 9.60
CA PRO A 91 7.17 3.56 8.22
C PRO A 91 6.37 4.62 7.45
N ILE A 92 6.59 4.69 6.13
CA ILE A 92 5.84 5.59 5.22
C ILE A 92 4.33 5.38 5.38
N VAL A 93 3.89 4.13 5.54
CA VAL A 93 2.48 3.79 5.79
C VAL A 93 2.37 3.00 7.09
N SER A 94 1.36 3.33 7.89
CA SER A 94 1.09 2.62 9.15
C SER A 94 0.91 1.12 8.93
N GLY A 95 1.49 0.31 9.82
CA GLY A 95 1.43 -1.15 9.76
C GLY A 95 2.30 -1.80 8.68
N LEU A 96 3.03 -1.03 7.87
CA LEU A 96 3.96 -1.59 6.89
C LEU A 96 5.21 -2.13 7.61
N THR A 97 5.57 -3.38 7.29
CA THR A 97 6.75 -4.04 7.85
C THR A 97 7.64 -4.58 6.72
N ALA A 98 8.89 -4.95 7.05
CA ALA A 98 9.81 -5.53 6.07
C ALA A 98 9.27 -6.83 5.46
N SER A 99 8.50 -7.62 6.24
CA SER A 99 7.84 -8.83 5.73
C SER A 99 6.76 -8.57 4.67
N ASN A 100 6.28 -7.33 4.56
CA ASN A 100 5.35 -6.95 3.50
C ASN A 100 6.04 -6.56 2.20
N VAL A 101 7.37 -6.53 2.15
CA VAL A 101 8.15 -6.12 0.99
C VAL A 101 8.89 -7.32 0.42
N SER A 102 8.49 -7.73 -0.77
CA SER A 102 9.15 -8.78 -1.53
C SER A 102 10.14 -8.16 -2.50
N VAL A 103 11.39 -8.61 -2.44
CA VAL A 103 12.47 -8.23 -3.35
C VAL A 103 12.92 -9.47 -4.08
N ALA A 104 12.78 -9.46 -5.40
CA ALA A 104 13.19 -10.55 -6.27
C ALA A 104 14.22 -10.04 -7.28
N VAL A 105 15.40 -10.65 -7.28
CA VAL A 105 16.47 -10.38 -8.24
C VAL A 105 16.49 -11.52 -9.24
N SER A 106 16.23 -11.21 -10.51
CA SER A 106 16.38 -12.16 -11.61
C SER A 106 17.85 -12.23 -12.01
N THR A 107 18.45 -13.41 -11.95
CA THR A 107 19.85 -13.63 -12.31
C THR A 107 19.99 -14.45 -13.59
N ASP A 108 21.10 -14.28 -14.31
CA ASP A 108 21.44 -15.15 -15.43
C ASP A 108 22.06 -16.49 -14.99
N ALA A 109 22.48 -17.30 -15.96
CA ALA A 109 23.09 -18.62 -15.73
C ALA A 109 24.42 -18.56 -14.95
N GLN A 110 25.03 -17.38 -14.86
CA GLN A 110 26.27 -17.11 -14.14
C GLN A 110 26.00 -16.47 -12.77
N GLY A 111 24.74 -16.31 -12.37
CA GLY A 111 24.34 -15.70 -11.11
C GLY A 111 24.42 -14.17 -11.12
N MET A 112 24.59 -13.53 -12.28
CA MET A 112 24.64 -12.08 -12.39
C MET A 112 23.22 -11.48 -12.44
N PRO A 113 22.93 -10.42 -11.67
CA PRO A 113 21.63 -9.76 -11.68
C PRO A 113 21.31 -9.12 -13.04
N ARG A 114 20.08 -9.32 -13.51
CA ARG A 114 19.51 -8.75 -14.75
C ARG A 114 18.37 -7.80 -14.46
N ASP A 115 17.43 -8.22 -13.65
CA ASP A 115 16.25 -7.45 -13.28
C ASP A 115 16.07 -7.45 -11.77
N VAL A 116 15.66 -6.31 -11.22
CA VAL A 116 15.27 -6.16 -9.83
C VAL A 116 13.78 -5.84 -9.79
N THR A 117 13.02 -6.72 -9.14
CA THR A 117 11.58 -6.55 -8.92
C THR A 117 11.31 -6.34 -7.44
N VAL A 118 10.65 -5.23 -7.12
CA VAL A 118 10.18 -4.92 -5.76
C VAL A 118 8.65 -4.93 -5.80
N SER A 119 8.03 -5.59 -4.82
CA SER A 119 6.57 -5.63 -4.71
C SER A 119 6.09 -5.69 -3.26
N ILE A 120 4.85 -5.26 -3.03
CA ILE A 120 4.18 -5.40 -1.72
C ILE A 120 3.37 -6.70 -1.66
N VAL A 121 3.49 -7.42 -0.55
CA VAL A 121 2.83 -8.70 -0.28
C VAL A 121 2.16 -8.72 1.09
N ASN A 122 0.98 -9.35 1.19
CA ASN A 122 0.24 -9.56 2.43
C ASN A 122 0.00 -8.29 3.26
N TYR A 123 -0.03 -7.11 2.64
CA TYR A 123 -0.26 -5.86 3.34
C TYR A 123 -1.75 -5.55 3.37
N LYS A 124 -2.30 -5.26 4.56
CA LYS A 124 -3.71 -4.95 4.73
C LYS A 124 -3.90 -3.46 4.91
N ILE A 125 -4.77 -2.88 4.09
CA ILE A 125 -5.29 -1.54 4.28
C ILE A 125 -6.60 -1.69 5.04
N ASP A 126 -6.61 -1.31 6.30
CA ASP A 126 -7.81 -1.32 7.13
C ASP A 126 -8.65 -0.07 6.86
N GLY A 127 -9.90 -0.28 6.45
CA GLY A 127 -10.90 0.75 6.25
C GLY A 127 -12.09 0.59 7.19
N PHE A 128 -13.02 1.54 7.13
CA PHE A 128 -14.14 1.60 8.07
C PHE A 128 -15.11 0.40 7.98
N PHE A 129 -15.33 -0.16 6.78
CA PHE A 129 -16.21 -1.32 6.57
C PHE A 129 -15.47 -2.62 6.19
N GLY A 130 -14.14 -2.63 6.24
CA GLY A 130 -13.36 -3.83 5.94
C GLY A 130 -11.92 -3.54 5.53
N SER A 131 -11.15 -4.61 5.34
CA SER A 131 -9.74 -4.54 4.95
C SER A 131 -9.53 -4.95 3.49
N ILE A 132 -8.70 -4.22 2.76
CA ILE A 132 -8.25 -4.60 1.42
C ILE A 132 -6.83 -5.17 1.55
N THR A 133 -6.61 -6.42 1.12
CA THR A 133 -5.28 -7.02 1.14
C THR A 133 -4.58 -6.83 -0.21
N LEU A 134 -3.39 -6.24 -0.17
CA LEU A 134 -2.52 -6.07 -1.31
C LEU A 134 -1.58 -7.27 -1.45
N ASN A 135 -1.66 -7.94 -2.60
CA ASN A 135 -0.81 -9.09 -2.93
C ASN A 135 -0.14 -8.87 -4.29
N ASN A 136 1.20 -8.87 -4.28
CA ASN A 136 2.07 -8.61 -5.45
C ASN A 136 1.81 -7.26 -6.14
N LYS A 137 1.23 -6.30 -5.42
CA LYS A 137 0.92 -4.95 -5.90
C LYS A 137 1.02 -3.96 -4.74
N PRO A 138 1.53 -2.75 -4.95
CA PRO A 138 2.20 -2.28 -6.17
C PRO A 138 3.51 -3.06 -6.43
N ARG A 139 3.89 -3.14 -7.71
CA ARG A 139 5.13 -3.80 -8.18
C ARG A 139 5.88 -2.88 -9.14
N ALA A 140 7.20 -2.86 -9.05
CA ALA A 140 8.07 -2.21 -10.02
C ALA A 140 9.23 -3.16 -10.37
N THR A 141 9.54 -3.24 -11.65
CA THR A 141 10.65 -4.03 -12.19
C THR A 141 11.54 -3.11 -13.00
N VAL A 142 12.85 -3.18 -12.77
CA VAL A 142 13.84 -2.40 -13.51
C VAL A 142 15.05 -3.27 -13.85
N LEU A 143 15.73 -2.93 -14.94
CA LEU A 143 16.99 -3.53 -15.33
C LEU A 143 18.10 -3.16 -14.34
N TYR A 144 19.03 -4.07 -14.10
CA TYR A 144 20.16 -3.87 -13.22
C TYR A 144 21.36 -3.30 -13.98
N PHE A 145 21.98 -2.23 -13.45
CA PHE A 145 23.16 -1.57 -14.01
C PHE A 145 24.25 -1.27 -12.96
N GLY A 146 24.06 -1.71 -11.71
CA GLY A 146 24.97 -1.46 -10.59
C GLY A 146 26.26 -2.26 -10.66
N GLN A 147 27.19 -1.97 -9.74
CA GLN A 147 28.43 -2.75 -9.60
C GLN A 147 28.13 -4.14 -9.05
N ILE A 148 28.79 -5.17 -9.57
CA ILE A 148 28.65 -6.54 -9.07
C ILE A 148 29.93 -6.87 -8.32
N THR A 149 29.79 -7.23 -7.05
CA THR A 149 30.88 -7.83 -6.28
C THR A 149 30.64 -9.32 -6.23
N CYS A 150 31.68 -10.09 -6.52
CA CYS A 150 31.60 -11.53 -6.55
C CYS A 150 32.82 -12.11 -5.86
N SER A 151 32.59 -13.03 -4.92
CA SER A 151 33.67 -13.73 -4.23
C SER A 151 34.18 -14.96 -4.98
N THR A 152 33.40 -15.50 -5.92
CA THR A 152 33.67 -16.78 -6.61
C THR A 152 33.38 -16.75 -8.11
N CYS A 153 33.24 -15.57 -8.69
CA CYS A 153 33.36 -15.32 -10.12
C CYS A 153 34.48 -14.29 -10.33
#